data_AF-A0A1Y2ALF0-F1
#
_entry.id   AF-A0A1Y2ALF0-F1
#
_cell.length_a   1.000
_cell.length_b   1.000
_cell.length_c   1.000
_cell.angle_alpha   90.00
_cell.angle_beta   90.00
_cell.angle_gamma   90.00
#
_symmetry.space_group_name_H-M   'P 1'
#
loop_
_entity.id
_entity.type
_entity.pdbx_description
1 polymer ?
#
loop_
_entity_poly.entity_id
_entity_poly.type
_entity_poly.pdbx_seq_one_letter_code
_entity_poly.pdbx_strand_id
1 'polypeptide(L)'
;SMAENELRCNNLRCRTYVAQQGKAVVTTCSLPCANALFTQGSSCPACDQHLDQPYETYLNPSNDYKASILAGLPPGLIMEITARALSFWTYQTSQEAAFQAVVLRNTQDRLAQKEQHFASGQLAIKRLDLIKLILTQCMVNSRVRVFLVRVVA
;
A
#
# COMPACT_ATOMS: atom_id res chain seq x y z
N SER A 1 8.97 -9.45 20.82
CA SER A 1 9.76 -8.28 20.35
C SER A 1 9.05 -7.68 19.13
N MET A 2 9.36 -6.46 18.69
CA MET A 2 8.55 -5.76 17.65
C MET A 2 8.41 -6.51 16.30
N ALA A 3 9.29 -7.49 16.02
CA ALA A 3 9.30 -8.25 14.76
C ALA A 3 8.21 -9.34 14.65
N GLU A 4 7.65 -9.85 15.76
CA GLU A 4 6.74 -11.02 15.71
C GLU A 4 5.35 -10.70 15.13
N ASN A 5 5.02 -9.42 14.95
CA ASN A 5 3.69 -8.96 14.53
C ASN A 5 3.63 -8.29 13.15
N GLU A 6 4.69 -8.35 12.34
CA GLU A 6 4.77 -7.57 11.09
C GLU A 6 4.18 -8.25 9.85
N LEU A 7 3.84 -9.55 9.91
CA LEU A 7 3.25 -10.22 8.75
C LEU A 7 1.90 -9.61 8.38
N ARG A 8 1.80 -9.15 7.13
CA ARG A 8 0.57 -8.62 6.54
C ARG A 8 -0.03 -9.60 5.56
N CYS A 9 -1.36 -9.54 5.42
CA CYS A 9 -2.05 -10.29 4.38
C CYS A 9 -1.51 -9.93 2.99
N ASN A 10 -1.26 -10.92 2.14
CA ASN A 10 -0.76 -10.71 0.77
C ASN A 10 -1.83 -10.17 -0.19
N ASN A 11 -3.11 -10.22 0.19
CA ASN A 11 -4.15 -9.52 -0.55
C ASN A 11 -3.94 -7.99 -0.43
N LEU A 12 -3.60 -7.37 -1.57
CA LEU A 12 -3.30 -5.93 -1.69
C LEU A 12 -4.43 -5.00 -1.22
N ARG A 13 -5.68 -5.48 -1.20
CA ARG A 13 -6.82 -4.71 -0.69
C ARG A 13 -7.06 -4.90 0.82
N CYS A 14 -6.57 -5.99 1.42
CA CYS A 14 -6.76 -6.31 2.83
C CYS A 14 -5.61 -5.79 3.70
N ARG A 15 -4.39 -6.28 3.45
CA ARG A 15 -3.12 -5.85 4.10
C ARG A 15 -3.14 -5.75 5.64
N THR A 16 -4.10 -6.38 6.30
CA THR A 16 -4.19 -6.40 7.77
C THR A 16 -3.09 -7.27 8.38
N TYR A 17 -2.77 -7.04 9.65
CA TYR A 17 -1.81 -7.86 10.39
C TYR A 17 -2.37 -9.27 10.61
N VAL A 18 -1.69 -10.29 10.08
CA VAL A 18 -2.19 -11.68 10.12
C VAL A 18 -2.12 -12.24 11.54
N ALA A 19 -1.14 -11.81 12.33
CA ALA A 19 -0.99 -12.21 13.73
C ALA A 19 -2.25 -11.93 14.58
N GLN A 20 -3.02 -10.88 14.26
CA GLN A 20 -4.24 -10.53 15.00
C GLN A 20 -5.40 -11.53 14.79
N GLN A 21 -5.37 -12.29 13.70
CA GLN A 21 -6.40 -13.29 13.39
C GLN A 21 -6.09 -14.67 13.98
N GLY A 22 -4.88 -14.88 14.49
CA GLY A 22 -4.43 -16.13 15.12
C GLY A 22 -4.25 -17.33 14.16
N LYS A 23 -4.82 -17.25 12.95
CA LYS A 23 -4.74 -18.26 11.90
C LYS A 23 -4.31 -17.65 10.57
N ALA A 24 -3.59 -18.43 9.78
CA ALA A 24 -3.25 -18.11 8.40
C ALA A 24 -3.37 -19.35 7.52
N VAL A 25 -3.68 -19.15 6.23
CA VAL A 25 -3.53 -20.21 5.23
C VAL A 25 -2.19 -20.02 4.56
N VAL A 26 -1.36 -21.06 4.59
CA VAL A 26 -0.07 -21.08 3.90
C VAL A 26 -0.16 -22.11 2.78
N THR A 27 0.16 -21.69 1.57
CA THR A 27 0.25 -22.57 0.41
C THR A 27 1.71 -22.90 0.14
N THR A 28 1.98 -24.13 -0.30
CA THR A 28 3.34 -24.61 -0.66
C THR A 28 3.72 -24.26 -2.10
N CYS A 29 2.81 -23.65 -2.88
CA CYS A 29 3.11 -23.22 -4.24
C CYS A 29 4.08 -22.03 -4.26
N SER A 30 4.96 -21.99 -5.27
CA SER A 30 6.06 -21.04 -5.40
C SER A 30 5.66 -19.56 -5.24
N LEU A 31 6.62 -18.72 -4.82
CA LEU A 31 6.47 -17.27 -4.57
C LEU A 31 5.68 -16.45 -5.63
N PRO A 32 5.79 -16.70 -6.95
CA PRO A 32 4.98 -16.02 -7.95
C PRO A 32 3.46 -16.25 -7.78
N CYS A 33 3.10 -17.41 -7.22
CA CYS A 33 1.72 -17.88 -7.08
C CYS A 33 0.98 -17.27 -5.88
N ALA A 34 1.64 -16.51 -5.00
CA ALA A 34 0.98 -15.90 -3.84
C ALA A 34 0.37 -14.52 -4.13
N ASN A 35 0.79 -13.86 -5.21
CA ASN A 35 0.44 -12.46 -5.49
C ASN A 35 -0.90 -12.27 -6.22
N ALA A 36 -1.54 -13.35 -6.71
CA ALA A 36 -2.73 -13.27 -7.54
C ALA A 36 -3.91 -14.07 -6.98
N LEU A 37 -4.68 -13.45 -6.07
CA LEU A 37 -6.06 -13.81 -5.76
C LEU A 37 -6.29 -14.79 -4.61
N PHE A 38 -7.49 -14.71 -4.03
CA PHE A 38 -8.13 -15.71 -3.19
C PHE A 38 -9.58 -15.82 -3.70
N THR A 39 -9.95 -16.97 -4.25
CA THR A 39 -11.33 -17.42 -4.49
C THR A 39 -11.41 -18.91 -4.20
N GLN A 40 -12.60 -19.38 -3.82
CA GLN A 40 -12.86 -20.72 -3.30
C GLN A 40 -12.41 -21.85 -4.25
N GLY A 41 -11.82 -22.90 -3.67
CA GLY A 41 -11.47 -24.14 -4.35
C GLY A 41 -10.09 -24.64 -3.96
N SER A 42 -9.90 -25.95 -3.92
CA SER A 42 -8.62 -26.64 -3.66
C SER A 42 -7.59 -26.42 -4.77
N SER A 43 -7.56 -25.25 -5.39
CA SER A 43 -6.64 -24.87 -6.48
C SER A 43 -6.01 -23.54 -6.14
N CYS A 44 -4.73 -23.41 -6.45
CA CYS A 44 -3.99 -22.17 -6.24
C CYS A 44 -4.60 -21.06 -7.11
N PRO A 45 -5.13 -19.97 -6.55
CA PRO A 45 -5.82 -18.93 -7.29
C PRO A 45 -4.93 -18.13 -8.27
N ALA A 46 -3.60 -18.33 -8.24
CA ALA A 46 -2.65 -17.68 -9.13
C ALA A 46 -2.11 -18.55 -10.27
N CYS A 47 -2.09 -19.87 -10.11
CA CYS A 47 -1.55 -20.79 -11.13
C CYS A 47 -2.46 -21.98 -11.44
N ASP A 48 -3.63 -22.04 -10.81
CA ASP A 48 -4.64 -23.09 -10.91
C ASP A 48 -4.13 -24.50 -10.53
N GLN A 49 -2.92 -24.60 -9.97
CA GLN A 49 -2.36 -25.85 -9.49
C GLN A 49 -3.22 -26.39 -8.36
N HIS A 50 -3.65 -27.65 -8.47
CA HIS A 50 -4.38 -28.31 -7.40
C HIS A 50 -3.55 -28.31 -6.11
N LEU A 51 -4.12 -27.74 -5.06
CA LEU A 51 -3.59 -27.75 -3.71
C LEU A 51 -4.26 -28.93 -3.01
N ASP A 52 -3.54 -30.06 -2.90
CA ASP A 52 -4.08 -31.26 -2.27
C ASP A 52 -4.69 -30.96 -0.89
N GLN A 53 -4.05 -30.06 -0.11
CA GLN A 53 -4.66 -29.40 1.05
C GLN A 53 -4.02 -28.01 1.32
N PRO A 54 -4.79 -26.91 1.41
CA PRO A 54 -4.30 -25.68 2.01
C PRO A 54 -4.10 -25.90 3.53
N TYR A 55 -2.88 -25.68 4.03
CA TYR A 55 -2.61 -25.84 5.45
C TYR A 55 -3.05 -24.58 6.21
N GLU A 56 -4.05 -24.73 7.08
CA GLU A 56 -4.29 -23.76 8.15
C GLU A 56 -3.17 -23.87 9.17
N THR A 57 -2.46 -22.77 9.42
CA THR A 57 -1.45 -22.67 10.47
C THR A 57 -1.91 -21.72 11.56
N TYR A 58 -1.60 -22.08 12.79
CA TYR A 58 -1.77 -21.21 13.95
C TYR A 58 -0.52 -20.34 14.11
N LEU A 59 -0.72 -19.03 14.18
CA LEU A 59 0.40 -18.08 14.30
C LEU A 59 0.86 -17.87 15.74
N ASN A 60 0.06 -18.32 16.72
CA ASN A 60 0.41 -18.26 18.14
C ASN A 60 0.14 -19.59 18.84
N PRO A 61 0.95 -20.64 18.57
CA PRO A 61 0.81 -21.92 19.26
C PRO A 61 1.20 -21.83 20.74
N SER A 62 0.59 -22.68 21.58
CA SER A 62 0.95 -22.79 23.01
C SER A 62 2.37 -23.33 23.18
N ASN A 63 2.98 -23.07 24.34
CA ASN A 63 4.32 -23.59 24.64
C ASN A 63 4.34 -25.12 24.68
N ASP A 64 3.28 -25.76 25.19
CA ASP A 64 3.16 -27.22 25.20
C ASP A 64 3.12 -27.81 23.79
N TYR A 65 2.44 -27.14 22.85
CA TYR A 65 2.42 -27.54 21.44
C TYR A 65 3.78 -27.35 20.76
N LYS A 66 4.49 -26.26 21.07
CA LYS A 66 5.87 -26.07 20.58
C LYS A 66 6.79 -27.17 21.10
N ALA A 67 6.70 -27.50 22.39
CA ALA A 67 7.48 -28.55 23.00
C ALA A 67 7.16 -29.93 22.41
N SER A 68 5.88 -30.23 22.16
CA SER A 68 5.46 -31.52 21.60
C SER A 68 5.96 -31.74 20.17
N ILE A 69 5.99 -30.69 19.33
CA ILE A 69 6.54 -30.77 17.97
C ILE A 69 8.05 -31.00 18.01
N LEU A 70 8.76 -30.38 18.94
CA LEU A 70 10.22 -30.45 19.01
C LEU A 70 10.72 -31.74 19.68
N ALA A 71 9.91 -32.36 20.53
CA ALA A 71 10.28 -33.56 21.27
C ALA A 71 10.63 -34.73 20.33
N GLY A 72 11.85 -35.24 20.46
CA GLY A 72 12.33 -36.38 19.66
C GLY A 72 12.89 -36.02 18.28
N LEU A 73 12.85 -34.76 17.86
CA LEU A 73 13.47 -34.35 16.60
C LEU A 73 15.00 -34.22 16.75
N PRO A 74 15.80 -34.72 15.79
CA PRO A 74 17.24 -34.53 15.81
C PRO A 74 17.61 -33.07 15.54
N PRO A 75 18.73 -32.54 16.10
CA PRO A 75 19.15 -31.16 15.90
C PRO A 75 19.26 -30.73 14.44
N GLY A 76 19.70 -31.63 13.54
CA GLY A 76 19.80 -31.36 12.11
C GLY A 76 18.45 -30.99 11.48
N LEU A 77 17.39 -31.74 11.80
CA LEU A 77 16.04 -31.47 11.29
C LEU A 77 15.48 -30.16 11.87
N ILE A 78 15.75 -29.86 13.15
CA ILE A 78 15.36 -28.59 13.78
C ILE A 78 16.02 -27.41 13.04
N MET A 79 17.30 -27.54 12.68
CA MET A 79 18.00 -26.52 11.91
C MET A 79 17.43 -26.34 10.50
N GLU A 80 17.05 -27.44 9.82
CA GLU A 80 16.37 -27.37 8.52
C GLU A 80 15.02 -26.65 8.60
N ILE A 81 14.21 -26.96 9.62
CA ILE A 81 12.92 -26.28 9.88
C ILE A 81 13.16 -24.79 10.12
N THR A 82 14.13 -24.45 10.96
CA THR A 82 14.52 -23.05 11.24
C THR A 82 14.93 -22.31 9.98
N ALA A 83 15.74 -22.94 9.12
CA ALA A 83 16.21 -22.35 7.87
C ALA A 83 15.05 -22.05 6.90
N ARG A 84 14.08 -22.96 6.79
CA ARG A 84 12.86 -22.73 5.98
C ARG A 84 12.00 -21.60 6.55
N ALA A 85 11.80 -21.58 7.87
CA ALA A 85 11.04 -20.52 8.55
C ALA A 85 11.69 -19.13 8.37
N LEU A 86 13.02 -19.06 8.48
CA LEU A 86 13.76 -17.82 8.25
C LEU A 86 13.64 -17.36 6.79
N SER A 87 13.80 -18.28 5.83
CA SER A 87 13.65 -17.96 4.40
C SER A 87 12.25 -17.42 4.08
N PHE A 88 11.22 -18.00 4.67
CA PHE A 88 9.85 -17.49 4.57
C PHE A 88 9.76 -16.05 5.11
N TRP A 89 10.27 -15.80 6.32
CA TRP A 89 10.24 -14.47 6.92
C TRP A 89 11.01 -13.43 6.09
N THR A 90 12.22 -13.77 5.64
CA THR A 90 13.01 -12.90 4.75
C THR A 90 12.24 -12.53 3.49
N TYR A 91 11.56 -13.51 2.87
CA TYR A 91 10.71 -13.23 1.71
C TYR A 91 9.56 -12.27 2.04
N GLN A 92 8.82 -12.52 3.12
CA GLN A 92 7.69 -11.66 3.51
C GLN A 92 8.14 -10.22 3.80
N THR A 93 9.27 -10.05 4.50
CA THR A 93 9.86 -8.73 4.77
C THR A 93 10.30 -8.03 3.49
N SER A 94 10.92 -8.75 2.54
CA SER A 94 11.31 -8.19 1.24
C SER A 94 10.09 -7.73 0.42
N GLN A 95 9.03 -8.54 0.40
CA GLN A 95 7.79 -8.19 -0.28
C GLN A 95 7.11 -6.97 0.34
N GLU A 96 7.10 -6.86 1.67
CA GLU A 96 6.58 -5.69 2.38
C GLU A 96 7.36 -4.43 1.98
N ALA A 97 8.69 -4.49 2.02
CA ALA A 97 9.54 -3.36 1.65
C ALA A 97 9.30 -2.89 0.21
N ALA A 98 9.20 -3.84 -0.74
CA ALA A 98 8.90 -3.53 -2.13
C ALA A 98 7.51 -2.88 -2.30
N PHE A 99 6.49 -3.39 -1.59
CA PHE A 99 5.16 -2.80 -1.60
C PHE A 99 5.16 -1.36 -1.05
N GLN A 100 5.81 -1.12 0.10
CA GLN A 100 5.90 0.20 0.72
C GLN A 100 6.63 1.20 -0.20
N ALA A 101 7.68 0.77 -0.90
CA ALA A 101 8.38 1.61 -1.87
C ALA A 101 7.45 2.07 -3.02
N VAL A 102 6.60 1.17 -3.54
CA VAL A 102 5.62 1.51 -4.58
C VAL A 102 4.55 2.47 -4.05
N VAL A 103 4.03 2.22 -2.84
CA VAL A 103 3.04 3.10 -2.20
C VAL A 103 3.60 4.50 -1.98
N LEU A 104 4.84 4.59 -1.49
CA LEU A 104 5.53 5.85 -1.27
C LEU A 104 5.68 6.63 -2.58
N ARG A 105 6.20 5.99 -3.64
CA ARG A 105 6.36 6.61 -4.96
C ARG A 105 5.04 7.15 -5.49
N ASN A 106 3.98 6.33 -5.48
CA ASN A 106 2.66 6.73 -5.96
C ASN A 106 2.08 7.90 -5.15
N THR A 107 2.39 7.96 -3.86
CA THR A 107 1.96 9.06 -2.98
C THR A 107 2.73 10.35 -3.31
N GLN A 108 4.04 10.25 -3.53
CA GLN A 108 4.89 11.38 -3.93
C GLN A 108 4.47 11.95 -5.29
N ASP A 109 4.20 11.09 -6.28
CA ASP A 109 3.73 11.53 -7.61
C ASP A 109 2.41 12.31 -7.51
N ARG A 110 1.47 11.83 -6.69
CA ARG A 110 0.19 12.51 -6.44
C ARG A 110 0.36 13.83 -5.69
N LEU A 111 1.32 13.91 -4.76
CA LEU A 111 1.64 15.15 -4.05
C LEU A 111 2.22 16.18 -5.01
N ALA A 112 3.20 15.80 -5.83
CA ALA A 112 3.80 16.67 -6.83
C ALA A 112 2.77 17.22 -7.82
N GLN A 113 1.83 16.36 -8.29
CA GLN A 113 0.71 16.81 -9.13
C GLN A 113 -0.15 17.86 -8.42
N LYS A 114 -0.52 17.63 -7.16
CA LYS A 114 -1.33 18.59 -6.39
C LYS A 114 -0.60 19.91 -6.16
N GLU A 115 0.69 19.87 -5.86
CA GLU A 115 1.53 21.06 -5.69
C GLU A 115 1.62 21.87 -7.00
N GLN A 116 1.78 21.21 -8.14
CA GLN A 116 1.77 21.85 -9.45
C GLN A 116 0.42 22.51 -9.76
N HIS A 117 -0.69 21.82 -9.50
CA HIS A 117 -2.04 22.39 -9.65
C HIS A 117 -2.25 23.61 -8.75
N PHE A 118 -1.80 23.54 -7.49
CA PHE A 118 -1.89 24.66 -6.55
C PHE A 118 -1.06 25.86 -7.01
N ALA A 119 0.19 25.64 -7.41
CA ALA A 119 1.07 26.70 -7.92
C ALA A 119 0.50 27.39 -9.18
N SER A 120 -0.05 26.60 -10.11
CA SER A 120 -0.73 27.13 -11.30
C SER A 120 -1.94 27.99 -10.94
N GLY A 121 -2.77 27.54 -10.00
CA GLY A 121 -3.91 28.31 -9.49
C GLY A 121 -3.48 29.64 -8.85
N GLN A 122 -2.42 29.61 -8.03
CA GLN A 122 -1.86 30.81 -7.39
C GLN A 122 -1.36 31.82 -8.43
N LEU A 123 -0.73 31.36 -9.51
CA LEU A 123 -0.26 32.22 -10.60
C LEU A 123 -1.43 32.87 -11.35
N ALA A 124 -2.51 32.12 -11.59
CA ALA A 124 -3.72 32.64 -12.21
C ALA A 124 -4.37 33.75 -11.36
N ILE A 125 -4.46 33.56 -10.05
CA ILE A 125 -4.96 34.57 -9.11
C ILE A 125 -4.11 35.84 -9.19
N LYS A 126 -2.77 35.72 -9.10
CA LYS A 126 -1.86 36.87 -9.22
C LYS A 126 -2.02 37.61 -10.55
N ARG A 127 -2.26 36.89 -11.66
CA ARG A 127 -2.54 37.51 -12.98
C ARG A 127 -3.86 38.28 -12.98
N LEU A 128 -4.91 37.71 -12.41
CA LEU A 128 -6.21 38.38 -12.27
C LEU A 128 -6.09 39.66 -11.42
N ASP A 129 -5.34 39.62 -10.32
CA ASP A 129 -5.10 40.79 -9.47
C ASP A 129 -4.29 41.87 -10.19
N LEU A 130 -3.28 41.49 -10.98
CA LEU A 130 -2.52 42.42 -11.80
C LEU A 130 -3.40 43.08 -12.87
N ILE A 131 -4.26 42.32 -13.56
CA ILE A 131 -5.19 42.85 -14.56
C ILE A 131 -6.16 43.84 -13.90
N LYS A 132 -6.72 43.51 -12.73
CA LYS A 132 -7.58 44.43 -11.96
C LYS A 132 -6.85 45.73 -11.62
N LEU A 133 -5.58 45.63 -11.19
CA LEU A 133 -4.77 46.80 -10.85
C LEU A 133 -4.54 47.70 -12.07
N ILE A 134 -4.16 47.11 -13.21
CA ILE A 134 -3.95 47.83 -14.47
C ILE A 134 -5.23 48.52 -14.93
N LEU A 135 -6.37 47.82 -14.92
CA LEU A 135 -7.66 48.40 -15.29
C LEU A 135 -8.05 49.56 -14.37
N THR A 136 -7.84 49.41 -13.05
CA THR A 136 -8.10 50.48 -12.07
C THR A 136 -7.23 51.70 -12.34
N GLN A 137 -5.92 51.51 -12.60
CA GLN A 137 -5.01 52.61 -12.90
C GLN A 137 -5.34 53.30 -14.22
N CYS A 138 -5.72 52.55 -15.27
CA CYS A 138 -6.19 53.11 -16.54
C CYS A 138 -7.44 53.96 -16.35
N MET A 139 -8.41 53.51 -15.55
CA MET A 139 -9.62 54.27 -15.24
C MET A 139 -9.32 55.56 -14.46
N VAL A 140 -8.30 55.57 -13.60
CA VAL A 140 -7.92 56.76 -12.80
C VAL A 140 -7.08 57.75 -13.61
N ASN A 141 -6.09 57.29 -14.38
CA ASN A 141 -5.22 58.16 -15.20
C ASN A 141 -5.94 58.72 -16.44
N SER A 142 -6.90 57.98 -16.97
CA SER A 142 -7.80 58.49 -17.99
C SER A 142 -8.84 59.35 -17.29
N ARG A 143 -8.71 60.69 -17.29
CA ARG A 143 -9.85 61.61 -17.07
C ARG A 143 -10.91 61.50 -18.19
N VAL A 144 -11.10 60.31 -18.75
CA VAL A 144 -12.06 60.02 -19.80
C VAL A 144 -13.37 59.71 -19.08
N ARG A 145 -14.32 60.64 -19.18
CA ARG A 145 -15.74 60.39 -18.88
C ARG A 145 -16.21 59.24 -19.77
N VAL A 146 -16.10 58.00 -19.31
CA VAL A 146 -16.77 56.89 -19.96
C VAL A 146 -18.26 57.11 -19.71
N PHE A 147 -18.99 57.48 -20.77
CA PHE A 147 -20.44 57.46 -20.77
C PHE A 147 -20.88 56.07 -20.34
N LEU A 148 -21.51 55.99 -19.16
CA LEU A 148 -22.21 54.80 -18.71
C LEU A 148 -23.30 54.53 -19.77
N VAL A 149 -23.07 53.59 -20.69
CA VAL A 149 -24.16 53.05 -21.49
C VAL A 149 -25.02 52.24 -20.52
N ARG A 150 -26.04 52.93 -20.02
CA ARG A 150 -27.15 52.36 -19.26
C ARG A 150 -27.78 51.29 -20.15
N VAL A 151 -27.60 50.01 -19.81
CA VAL A 151 -28.48 48.96 -20.31
C VAL A 151 -29.86 49.28 -19.73
N VAL A 152 -30.77 49.75 -20.58
CA VAL A 152 -32.16 50.03 -20.22
C VAL A 152 -32.97 48.77 -20.47
N ALA A 153 -33.56 48.29 -19.37
CA ALA A 153 -34.61 47.29 -19.19
C ALA A 153 -34.35 45.87 -19.73
#